data_AF-A0A8S4RTG7-F1
#
_entry.id   AF-A0A8S4RTG7-F1
#
_cell.length_a   1.000
_cell.length_b   1.000
_cell.length_c   1.000
_cell.angle_alpha   90.00
_cell.angle_beta   90.00
_cell.angle_gamma   90.00
#
_symmetry.space_group_name_H-M   'P 1'
#
loop_
_entity.id
_entity.type
_entity.pdbx_description
1 polymer ?
#
loop_
_entity_poly.entity_id
_entity_poly.type
_entity_poly.pdbx_seq_one_letter_code
_entity_poly.pdbx_strand_id
1 'polypeptide(L)'
;MSMLSLGTLPSYISLNVSEKSKQWLKDTVLPQVVKWSKEFLGSEANKVCNESLALVLQDKYYEKYNQLKIKYGKEMVKIWPECTDPTKFVYEDIAISTYLLLLWEEERTPQTFVDVGCGNGLLVYILTMEGHDGIGVDVRKRKIWDLYPDNIKLKEMTITPTNYHTISHGNWIIGNHSDELTPWIPVIAARSSYKCNFFLLPCCAYNLDGTKYQRHNSAKSQYSEYLEYIQKLCQEFGFETKIDRLKIPSTKRICLISQNRMYVEEEYQKYFNIIQEIVNEQIGLSNNELKYFKTRESVEKVKNCTQIDKGVTDHIIKCITSYLLQGCNLEDDWSCGKIVQMNELVELIPSDMLKALKSECGGLQTLLRNNHHIFDVQKGCVQLRFPRTMDEVKKKIKSNRNSDVKMQEKKCWFFINHPQGCPLDRSVCSFLH
;
A
#
# COMPACT_ATOMS: atom_id res chain seq x y z
N MET A 1 31.35 35.07 61.38
CA MET A 1 30.90 33.68 61.19
C MET A 1 29.38 33.67 61.23
N SER A 2 28.72 33.79 60.07
CA SER A 2 27.29 33.51 59.90
C SER A 2 27.18 32.26 59.04
N MET A 3 26.82 31.13 59.63
CA MET A 3 26.53 29.90 58.88
C MET A 3 25.13 30.01 58.29
N LEU A 4 25.06 30.16 56.96
CA LEU A 4 23.87 29.92 56.15
C LEU A 4 23.59 28.41 56.16
N SER A 5 22.44 27.99 56.69
CA SER A 5 22.00 26.59 56.57
C SER A 5 21.51 26.35 55.15
N LEU A 6 22.11 25.38 54.47
CA LEU A 6 21.68 24.86 53.17
C LEU A 6 20.23 24.38 53.25
N GLY A 7 19.36 25.07 52.50
CA GLY A 7 17.99 24.63 52.25
C GLY A 7 17.99 23.29 51.52
N THR A 8 17.21 22.36 52.05
CA THR A 8 16.94 21.05 51.47
C THR A 8 16.27 21.18 50.11
N LEU A 9 16.87 20.56 49.09
CA LEU A 9 16.30 20.36 47.76
C LEU A 9 14.91 19.67 47.85
N PRO A 10 13.92 20.05 47.02
CA PRO A 10 12.63 19.38 46.99
C PRO A 10 12.80 17.91 46.58
N SER A 11 12.23 17.03 47.38
CA SER A 11 12.07 15.60 47.12
C SER A 11 11.54 15.36 45.71
N TYR A 12 12.24 14.50 44.96
CA TYR A 12 11.85 13.96 43.66
C TYR A 12 10.34 13.69 43.60
N ILE A 13 9.65 14.34 42.65
CA ILE A 13 8.32 13.96 42.22
C ILE A 13 8.45 12.56 41.62
N SER A 14 8.08 11.54 42.40
CA SER A 14 7.87 10.19 41.91
C SER A 14 6.70 10.23 40.92
N LEU A 15 7.02 10.40 39.64
CA LEU A 15 6.07 10.18 38.55
C LEU A 15 5.68 8.71 38.63
N ASN A 16 4.47 8.44 39.10
CA ASN A 16 3.92 7.11 39.24
C ASN A 16 3.56 6.57 37.84
N VAL A 17 4.59 6.24 37.06
CA VAL A 17 4.46 5.73 35.69
C VAL A 17 3.91 4.31 35.76
N SER A 18 2.73 4.10 35.19
CA SER A 18 2.06 2.79 35.20
C SER A 18 2.96 1.70 34.63
N GLU A 19 2.83 0.47 35.14
CA GLU A 19 3.65 -0.66 34.66
C GLU A 19 3.44 -0.92 33.15
N LYS A 20 2.23 -0.63 32.64
CA LYS A 20 1.94 -0.64 31.20
C LYS A 20 2.76 0.39 30.42
N SER A 21 2.94 1.58 30.97
CA SER A 21 3.76 2.64 30.36
C SER A 21 5.23 2.27 30.34
N LYS A 22 5.75 1.62 31.41
CA LYS A 22 7.13 1.12 31.44
C LYS A 22 7.35 0.01 30.41
N GLN A 23 6.41 -0.93 30.30
CA GLN A 23 6.48 -2.01 29.32
C GLN A 23 6.41 -1.46 27.88
N TRP A 24 5.53 -0.49 27.62
CA TRP A 24 5.46 0.18 26.31
C TRP A 24 6.76 0.92 25.95
N LEU A 25 7.36 1.64 26.91
CA LEU A 25 8.66 2.28 26.71
C LEU A 25 9.74 1.26 26.37
N LYS A 26 9.81 0.16 27.12
CA LYS A 26 10.81 -0.89 26.93
C LYS A 26 10.66 -1.65 25.62
N ASP A 27 9.44 -2.03 25.27
CA ASP A 27 9.19 -2.94 24.15
C ASP A 27 8.98 -2.20 22.83
N THR A 28 8.59 -0.92 22.88
CA THR A 28 8.26 -0.13 21.68
C THR A 28 9.22 1.04 21.49
N VAL A 29 9.35 1.91 22.50
CA VAL A 29 10.09 3.18 22.33
C VAL A 29 11.60 2.97 22.28
N LEU A 30 12.19 2.24 23.23
CA LEU A 30 13.64 2.03 23.27
C LEU A 30 14.19 1.32 22.03
N PRO A 31 13.57 0.22 21.51
CA PRO A 31 14.01 -0.40 20.26
C PRO A 31 13.95 0.57 19.07
N GLN A 32 12.92 1.43 19.05
CA GLN A 32 12.75 2.41 17.99
C GLN A 32 13.80 3.52 18.04
N VAL A 33 14.16 3.99 19.24
CA VAL A 33 15.26 4.96 19.46
C VAL A 33 16.61 4.38 19.03
N VAL A 34 16.91 3.14 19.40
CA VAL A 34 18.15 2.45 18.96
C VAL A 34 18.18 2.26 17.45
N LYS A 35 17.04 1.98 16.83
CA LYS A 35 16.93 1.89 15.37
C LYS A 35 17.22 3.26 14.74
N TRP A 36 16.59 4.32 15.22
CA TRP A 36 16.81 5.68 14.70
C TRP A 36 18.25 6.16 14.86
N SER A 37 18.91 5.86 15.98
CA SER A 37 20.32 6.24 16.19
C SER A 37 21.26 5.52 15.22
N LYS A 38 20.98 4.25 14.88
CA LYS A 38 21.73 3.50 13.86
C LYS A 38 21.46 4.01 12.44
N GLU A 39 20.23 4.39 12.13
CA GLU A 39 19.85 4.97 10.83
C GLU A 39 20.50 6.35 10.61
N PHE A 40 20.70 7.14 11.68
CA PHE A 40 21.40 8.42 11.62
C PHE A 40 22.90 8.29 11.24
N LEU A 41 23.52 7.17 11.61
CA LEU A 41 24.94 6.88 11.36
C LEU A 41 25.19 6.18 10.00
N GLY A 42 24.13 5.78 9.28
CA GLY A 42 24.22 4.99 8.05
C GLY A 42 23.95 5.78 6.77
N SER A 43 25.00 6.00 5.98
CA SER A 43 25.05 6.36 4.54
C SER A 43 24.12 7.47 4.01
N GLU A 44 24.72 8.54 3.46
CA GLU A 44 24.05 9.64 2.77
C GLU A 44 23.36 9.26 1.44
N ALA A 45 23.46 8.00 1.01
CA ALA A 45 23.12 7.55 -0.34
C ALA A 45 21.60 7.42 -0.65
N ASN A 46 20.68 7.76 0.26
CA ASN A 46 19.24 7.51 0.09
C ASN A 46 18.31 8.69 0.44
N LYS A 47 18.83 9.91 0.53
CA LYS A 47 18.09 11.07 1.06
C LYS A 47 17.37 11.89 -0.02
N VAL A 48 16.29 11.35 -0.59
CA VAL A 48 15.38 12.15 -1.45
C VAL A 48 14.62 13.20 -0.61
N CYS A 49 14.27 12.87 0.64
CA CYS A 49 13.59 13.77 1.57
C CYS A 49 13.83 13.33 3.03
N ASN A 50 14.37 14.23 3.86
CA ASN A 50 14.72 13.94 5.27
C ASN A 50 13.65 14.39 6.27
N GLU A 51 12.97 15.49 5.96
CA GLU A 51 11.99 16.12 6.85
C GLU A 51 10.59 15.68 6.44
N SER A 52 9.69 15.58 7.42
CA SER A 52 8.28 15.25 7.14
C SER A 52 7.44 16.49 7.35
N LEU A 53 6.49 16.74 6.43
CA LEU A 53 5.62 17.92 6.45
C LEU A 53 6.43 19.21 6.35
N ALA A 54 7.47 19.24 5.51
CA ALA A 54 8.32 20.41 5.34
C ALA A 54 7.62 21.57 4.61
N LEU A 55 6.57 21.28 3.84
CA LEU A 55 5.82 22.30 3.07
C LEU A 55 4.57 22.81 3.78
N VAL A 56 4.26 22.32 4.98
CA VAL A 56 3.11 22.76 5.78
C VAL A 56 3.51 22.96 7.23
N LEU A 57 2.82 23.84 7.96
CA LEU A 57 3.10 24.03 9.39
C LEU A 57 2.67 22.80 10.19
N GLN A 58 3.63 22.15 10.87
CA GLN A 58 3.40 20.89 11.58
C GLN A 58 2.34 21.01 12.69
N ASP A 59 2.35 22.09 13.47
CA ASP A 59 1.37 22.28 14.55
C ASP A 59 -0.06 22.37 13.99
N LYS A 60 -0.24 23.17 12.92
CA LYS A 60 -1.51 23.25 12.19
C LYS A 60 -1.92 21.91 11.59
N TYR A 61 -0.96 21.12 11.08
CA TYR A 61 -1.22 19.79 10.54
C TYR A 61 -1.82 18.87 11.60
N TYR A 62 -1.21 18.76 12.78
CA TYR A 62 -1.75 17.87 13.82
C TYR A 62 -3.11 18.34 14.33
N GLU A 63 -3.31 19.66 14.45
CA GLU A 63 -4.60 20.22 14.82
C GLU A 63 -5.68 19.87 13.80
N LYS A 64 -5.48 20.23 12.53
CA LYS A 64 -6.43 19.97 11.45
C LYS A 64 -6.65 18.46 11.24
N TYR A 65 -5.61 17.64 11.30
CA TYR A 65 -5.72 16.19 11.23
C TYR A 65 -6.64 15.64 12.32
N ASN A 66 -6.47 16.09 13.57
CA ASN A 66 -7.31 15.65 14.67
C ASN A 66 -8.77 16.11 14.50
N GLN A 67 -8.99 17.33 14.01
CA GLN A 67 -10.33 17.83 13.68
C GLN A 67 -11.01 16.95 12.62
N LEU A 68 -10.34 16.68 11.50
CA LEU A 68 -10.86 15.83 10.42
C LEU A 68 -11.06 14.38 10.88
N LYS A 69 -10.16 13.87 11.72
CA LYS A 69 -10.25 12.54 12.32
C LYS A 69 -11.51 12.39 13.18
N ILE A 70 -11.85 13.40 13.97
CA ILE A 70 -13.07 13.43 14.78
C ILE A 70 -14.30 13.54 13.87
N LYS A 71 -14.25 14.43 12.87
CA LYS A 71 -15.38 14.73 11.97
C LYS A 71 -15.74 13.56 11.05
N TYR A 72 -14.75 12.90 10.45
CA TYR A 72 -14.97 11.88 9.41
C TYR A 72 -14.55 10.47 9.83
N GLY A 73 -13.54 10.32 10.68
CA GLY A 73 -12.83 9.05 10.85
C GLY A 73 -13.67 7.91 11.45
N LYS A 74 -14.29 8.13 12.62
CA LYS A 74 -14.96 7.05 13.38
C LYS A 74 -16.14 6.45 12.62
N GLU A 75 -17.02 7.29 12.10
CA GLU A 75 -18.20 6.81 11.35
C GLU A 75 -17.78 6.16 10.04
N MET A 76 -16.82 6.73 9.31
CA MET A 76 -16.35 6.15 8.04
C MET A 76 -15.74 4.76 8.24
N VAL A 77 -14.96 4.54 9.31
CA VAL A 77 -14.42 3.21 9.65
C VAL A 77 -15.53 2.20 9.96
N LYS A 78 -16.63 2.64 10.59
CA LYS A 78 -17.73 1.78 11.00
C LYS A 78 -18.58 1.30 9.81
N ILE A 79 -18.77 2.17 8.81
CA ILE A 79 -19.62 1.90 7.65
C ILE A 79 -18.84 1.40 6.42
N TRP A 80 -17.54 1.16 6.55
CA TRP A 80 -16.64 0.79 5.45
C TRP A 80 -17.07 -0.53 4.76
N PRO A 81 -17.53 -0.48 3.49
CA PRO A 81 -18.06 -1.66 2.81
C PRO A 81 -17.00 -2.45 2.02
N GLU A 82 -15.77 -1.94 1.95
CA GLU A 82 -14.69 -2.55 1.17
C GLU A 82 -13.97 -3.67 1.96
N CYS A 83 -13.33 -4.58 1.24
CA CYS A 83 -12.56 -5.68 1.85
C CYS A 83 -11.19 -5.26 2.40
N THR A 84 -10.84 -3.98 2.31
CA THR A 84 -9.59 -3.41 2.81
C THR A 84 -9.69 -3.05 4.29
N ASP A 85 -8.55 -2.86 4.97
CA ASP A 85 -8.53 -2.42 6.37
C ASP A 85 -9.02 -0.97 6.50
N PRO A 86 -10.21 -0.72 7.07
CA PRO A 86 -10.77 0.62 7.16
C PRO A 86 -9.88 1.57 7.98
N THR A 87 -9.22 1.07 9.02
CA THR A 87 -8.37 1.90 9.88
C THR A 87 -7.18 2.44 9.09
N LYS A 88 -6.61 1.62 8.21
CA LYS A 88 -5.49 2.05 7.39
C LYS A 88 -5.92 3.10 6.36
N PHE A 89 -6.94 2.79 5.55
CA PHE A 89 -7.32 3.61 4.39
C PHE A 89 -8.01 4.91 4.80
N VAL A 90 -8.93 4.88 5.78
CA VAL A 90 -9.64 6.09 6.23
C VAL A 90 -8.68 7.13 6.80
N TYR A 91 -7.76 6.71 7.68
CA TYR A 91 -6.83 7.66 8.30
C TYR A 91 -5.71 8.10 7.36
N GLU A 92 -5.38 7.31 6.33
CA GLU A 92 -4.47 7.70 5.25
C GLU A 92 -5.09 8.83 4.40
N ASP A 93 -6.34 8.67 3.95
CA ASP A 93 -7.02 9.71 3.16
C ASP A 93 -7.30 10.98 3.99
N ILE A 94 -7.61 10.86 5.29
CA ILE A 94 -7.73 12.02 6.19
C ILE A 94 -6.39 12.76 6.32
N ALA A 95 -5.28 12.03 6.44
CA ALA A 95 -3.95 12.61 6.53
C ALA A 95 -3.52 13.34 5.23
N ILE A 96 -3.87 12.79 4.06
CA ILE A 96 -3.64 13.43 2.76
C ILE A 96 -4.55 14.65 2.59
N SER A 97 -5.84 14.54 2.93
CA SER A 97 -6.79 15.65 2.90
C SER A 97 -6.30 16.81 3.77
N THR A 98 -5.83 16.51 4.98
CA THR A 98 -5.25 17.51 5.90
C THR A 98 -4.09 18.26 5.25
N TYR A 99 -3.19 17.52 4.60
CA TYR A 99 -2.02 18.09 3.95
C TYR A 99 -2.41 19.04 2.82
N LEU A 100 -3.33 18.61 1.93
CA LEU A 100 -3.80 19.43 0.82
C LEU A 100 -4.53 20.69 1.27
N LEU A 101 -5.40 20.58 2.29
CA LEU A 101 -6.13 21.75 2.82
C LEU A 101 -5.19 22.79 3.41
N LEU A 102 -4.09 22.37 4.05
CA LEU A 102 -3.07 23.29 4.56
C LEU A 102 -2.18 23.85 3.46
N LEU A 103 -1.85 23.04 2.46
CA LEU A 103 -1.13 23.49 1.27
C LEU A 103 -1.90 24.60 0.55
N TRP A 104 -3.24 24.49 0.49
CA TRP A 104 -4.11 25.48 -0.15
C TRP A 104 -4.52 26.66 0.73
N GLU A 105 -4.19 26.63 2.04
CA GLU A 105 -4.58 27.69 2.99
C GLU A 105 -4.03 29.06 2.56
N GLU A 106 -2.85 29.10 1.94
CA GLU A 106 -2.20 30.33 1.49
C GLU A 106 -2.91 31.00 0.30
N GLU A 107 -3.60 30.23 -0.54
CA GLU A 107 -4.24 30.76 -1.76
C GLU A 107 -5.55 31.53 -1.48
N ARG A 108 -6.07 31.45 -0.24
CA ARG A 108 -7.28 32.17 0.26
C ARG A 108 -8.54 32.03 -0.61
N THR A 109 -8.55 31.12 -1.57
CA THR A 109 -9.66 30.84 -2.47
C THR A 109 -9.91 29.33 -2.54
N PRO A 110 -11.18 28.90 -2.62
CA PRO A 110 -11.48 27.49 -2.84
C PRO A 110 -10.87 26.97 -4.14
N GLN A 111 -10.22 25.82 -4.04
CA GLN A 111 -9.60 25.14 -5.18
C GLN A 111 -10.62 24.26 -5.92
N THR A 112 -10.37 24.05 -7.22
CA THR A 112 -11.09 23.07 -8.03
C THR A 112 -10.19 21.91 -8.42
N PHE A 113 -10.56 20.67 -8.12
CA PHE A 113 -9.64 19.55 -8.29
C PHE A 113 -10.22 18.36 -9.05
N VAL A 114 -9.32 17.56 -9.62
CA VAL A 114 -9.62 16.25 -10.19
C VAL A 114 -8.71 15.21 -9.56
N ASP A 115 -9.27 14.24 -8.86
CA ASP A 115 -8.55 13.10 -8.31
C ASP A 115 -8.58 11.93 -9.30
N VAL A 116 -7.42 11.61 -9.87
CA VAL A 116 -7.26 10.65 -10.96
C VAL A 116 -6.82 9.30 -10.40
N GLY A 117 -7.65 8.28 -10.59
CA GLY A 117 -7.51 7.00 -9.89
C GLY A 117 -7.98 7.09 -8.44
N CYS A 118 -9.11 7.78 -8.19
CA CYS A 118 -9.57 8.13 -6.85
C CYS A 118 -9.97 6.94 -5.98
N GLY A 119 -10.08 5.73 -6.55
CA GLY A 119 -10.36 4.50 -5.85
C GLY A 119 -11.61 4.57 -4.99
N ASN A 120 -11.43 4.62 -3.67
CA ASN A 120 -12.54 4.65 -2.73
C ASN A 120 -13.28 6.01 -2.72
N GLY A 121 -12.69 7.10 -3.22
CA GLY A 121 -13.33 8.41 -3.33
C GLY A 121 -13.42 9.22 -2.02
N LEU A 122 -12.88 8.73 -0.91
CA LEU A 122 -12.92 9.40 0.40
C LEU A 122 -12.15 10.73 0.40
N LEU A 123 -11.03 10.81 -0.32
CA LEU A 123 -10.29 12.07 -0.49
C LEU A 123 -11.17 13.15 -1.15
N VAL A 124 -11.85 12.79 -2.24
CA VAL A 124 -12.81 13.67 -2.94
C VAL A 124 -13.93 14.09 -1.99
N TYR A 125 -14.52 13.13 -1.29
CA TYR A 125 -15.57 13.41 -0.29
C TYR A 125 -15.11 14.44 0.74
N ILE A 126 -13.96 14.22 1.38
CA ILE A 126 -13.47 15.12 2.45
C ILE A 126 -13.20 16.51 1.89
N LEU A 127 -12.45 16.63 0.79
CA LEU A 127 -12.10 17.93 0.21
C LEU A 127 -13.34 18.72 -0.21
N THR A 128 -14.35 18.04 -0.80
CA THR A 128 -15.63 18.66 -1.16
C THR A 128 -16.44 19.10 0.05
N MET A 129 -16.49 18.30 1.10
CA MET A 129 -17.17 18.68 2.34
C MET A 129 -16.43 19.78 3.13
N GLU A 130 -15.15 20.01 2.83
CA GLU A 130 -14.34 21.11 3.37
C GLU A 130 -14.36 22.37 2.46
N GLY A 131 -15.17 22.38 1.40
CA GLY A 131 -15.47 23.57 0.61
C GLY A 131 -14.79 23.66 -0.76
N HIS A 132 -14.13 22.60 -1.23
CA HIS A 132 -13.43 22.57 -2.52
C HIS A 132 -14.26 21.81 -3.58
N ASP A 133 -14.53 22.41 -4.75
CA ASP A 133 -15.28 21.69 -5.79
C ASP A 133 -14.36 20.73 -6.53
N GLY A 134 -14.79 19.49 -6.74
CA GLY A 134 -13.94 18.54 -7.43
C GLY A 134 -14.66 17.30 -7.90
N ILE A 135 -13.96 16.53 -8.73
CA ILE A 135 -14.44 15.24 -9.21
C ILE A 135 -13.39 14.16 -8.93
N GLY A 136 -13.86 12.96 -8.61
CA GLY A 136 -13.03 11.76 -8.60
C GLY A 136 -13.29 10.92 -9.83
N VAL A 137 -12.24 10.41 -10.45
CA VAL A 137 -12.34 9.48 -11.57
C VAL A 137 -11.58 8.21 -11.24
N ASP A 138 -12.24 7.07 -11.40
CA ASP A 138 -11.61 5.76 -11.30
C ASP A 138 -12.12 4.84 -12.40
N VAL A 139 -11.32 3.86 -12.79
CA VAL A 139 -11.73 2.85 -13.78
C VAL A 139 -12.91 1.99 -13.28
N ARG A 140 -13.16 1.99 -11.96
CA ARG A 140 -14.20 1.18 -11.34
C ARG A 140 -14.87 1.91 -10.18
N LYS A 141 -16.21 1.92 -10.16
CA LYS A 141 -16.99 2.31 -8.99
C LYS A 141 -16.76 1.36 -7.82
N ARG A 142 -16.46 1.93 -6.65
CA ARG A 142 -16.36 1.20 -5.37
C ARG A 142 -17.70 1.21 -4.64
N LYS A 143 -17.93 0.24 -3.75
CA LYS A 143 -19.22 0.10 -3.05
C LYS A 143 -19.47 1.30 -2.14
N ILE A 144 -18.41 1.86 -1.58
CA ILE A 144 -18.49 3.05 -0.71
C ILE A 144 -19.01 4.29 -1.43
N TRP A 145 -18.94 4.36 -2.76
CA TRP A 145 -19.44 5.51 -3.51
C TRP A 145 -20.95 5.71 -3.31
N ASP A 146 -21.70 4.63 -3.15
CA ASP A 146 -23.15 4.67 -2.89
C ASP A 146 -23.52 5.24 -1.50
N LEU A 147 -22.53 5.40 -0.61
CA LEU A 147 -22.72 5.94 0.73
C LEU A 147 -22.45 7.44 0.81
N TYR A 148 -21.82 8.03 -0.22
CA TYR A 148 -21.55 9.47 -0.24
C TYR A 148 -22.79 10.27 -0.64
N PRO A 149 -22.94 11.51 -0.16
CA PRO A 149 -24.06 12.36 -0.57
C PRO A 149 -23.97 12.76 -2.06
N ASP A 150 -25.11 13.14 -2.65
CA ASP A 150 -25.24 13.41 -4.11
C ASP A 150 -24.36 14.55 -4.63
N ASN A 151 -23.89 15.45 -3.76
CA ASN A 151 -22.98 16.54 -4.16
C ASN A 151 -21.56 16.04 -4.47
N ILE A 152 -21.24 14.79 -4.14
CA ILE A 152 -19.92 14.20 -4.35
C ILE A 152 -19.86 13.59 -5.76
N LYS A 153 -19.05 14.21 -6.62
CA LYS A 153 -18.98 13.87 -8.04
C LYS A 153 -17.93 12.79 -8.28
N LEU A 154 -18.35 11.53 -8.35
CA LEU A 154 -17.48 10.40 -8.68
C LEU A 154 -17.90 9.77 -10.03
N LYS A 155 -16.92 9.52 -10.90
CA LYS A 155 -17.15 8.99 -12.25
C LYS A 155 -16.38 7.70 -12.47
N GLU A 156 -17.09 6.65 -12.84
CA GLU A 156 -16.48 5.43 -13.37
C GLU A 156 -16.08 5.68 -14.82
N MET A 157 -14.79 5.87 -15.07
CA MET A 157 -14.25 6.16 -16.40
C MET A 157 -12.79 5.73 -16.48
N THR A 158 -12.42 5.13 -17.61
CA THR A 158 -11.02 4.83 -17.92
C THR A 158 -10.34 6.07 -18.45
N ILE A 159 -9.25 6.51 -17.82
CA ILE A 159 -8.40 7.57 -18.36
C ILE A 159 -7.36 6.96 -19.29
N THR A 160 -7.30 7.49 -20.51
CA THR A 160 -6.40 7.07 -21.58
C THR A 160 -5.64 8.29 -22.13
N PRO A 161 -4.54 8.05 -22.87
CA PRO A 161 -3.84 9.09 -23.62
C PRO A 161 -4.73 9.89 -24.59
N THR A 162 -5.88 9.35 -24.98
CA THR A 162 -6.77 9.97 -25.96
C THR A 162 -7.92 10.74 -25.31
N ASN A 163 -8.26 10.51 -24.04
CA ASN A 163 -9.44 11.10 -23.41
C ASN A 163 -9.17 11.93 -22.14
N TYR A 164 -7.93 12.05 -21.66
CA TYR A 164 -7.64 12.79 -20.42
C TYR A 164 -8.05 14.27 -20.49
N HIS A 165 -8.19 14.85 -21.69
CA HIS A 165 -8.67 16.21 -21.90
C HIS A 165 -10.15 16.40 -21.49
N THR A 166 -10.89 15.31 -21.26
CA THR A 166 -12.30 15.37 -20.78
C THR A 166 -12.40 15.67 -19.29
N ILE A 167 -11.27 15.64 -18.57
CA ILE A 167 -11.20 15.86 -17.13
C ILE A 167 -10.30 17.05 -16.76
N SER A 168 -9.83 17.81 -17.73
CA SER A 168 -8.92 18.94 -17.54
C SER A 168 -9.65 20.25 -17.16
N HIS A 169 -10.50 20.19 -16.14
CA HIS A 169 -11.37 21.31 -15.73
C HIS A 169 -11.07 21.87 -14.32
N GLY A 170 -10.07 21.30 -13.62
CA GLY A 170 -9.64 21.75 -12.29
C GLY A 170 -8.36 22.59 -12.34
N ASN A 171 -8.14 23.41 -11.30
CA ASN A 171 -6.86 24.06 -11.05
C ASN A 171 -5.86 23.13 -10.34
N TRP A 172 -6.29 21.98 -9.83
CA TRP A 172 -5.43 20.93 -9.29
C TRP A 172 -5.73 19.54 -9.88
N ILE A 173 -4.70 18.80 -10.26
CA ILE A 173 -4.76 17.36 -10.54
C ILE A 173 -4.14 16.59 -9.37
N ILE A 174 -4.89 15.67 -8.79
CA ILE A 174 -4.44 14.84 -7.67
C ILE A 174 -4.17 13.43 -8.19
N GLY A 175 -2.99 12.91 -7.89
CA GLY A 175 -2.62 11.51 -8.08
C GLY A 175 -2.27 10.87 -6.76
N ASN A 176 -3.28 10.49 -5.97
CA ASN A 176 -3.07 9.74 -4.73
C ASN A 176 -2.91 8.25 -5.05
N HIS A 177 -1.67 7.75 -5.08
CA HIS A 177 -1.40 6.35 -5.38
C HIS A 177 -2.00 5.88 -6.71
N SER A 178 -1.95 6.75 -7.73
CA SER A 178 -2.63 6.58 -9.03
C SER A 178 -2.02 5.52 -9.96
N ASP A 179 -1.14 4.66 -9.44
CA ASP A 179 -0.61 3.48 -10.13
C ASP A 179 -0.07 3.76 -11.54
N GLU A 180 -0.65 3.15 -12.59
CA GLU A 180 -0.26 3.33 -13.99
C GLU A 180 -0.41 4.79 -14.47
N LEU A 181 -1.25 5.58 -13.80
CA LEU A 181 -1.49 6.99 -14.13
C LEU A 181 -0.49 7.93 -13.42
N THR A 182 0.39 7.42 -12.55
CA THR A 182 1.41 8.23 -11.86
C THR A 182 2.18 9.17 -12.82
N PRO A 183 2.79 8.68 -13.93
CA PRO A 183 3.51 9.56 -14.85
C PRO A 183 2.59 10.46 -15.69
N TRP A 184 1.28 10.16 -15.75
CA TRP A 184 0.29 10.95 -16.47
C TRP A 184 -0.18 12.18 -15.71
N ILE A 185 -0.12 12.18 -14.39
CA ILE A 185 -0.56 13.32 -13.56
C ILE A 185 0.07 14.66 -14.00
N PRO A 186 1.40 14.79 -14.18
CA PRO A 186 1.97 16.03 -14.67
C PRO A 186 1.58 16.32 -16.13
N VAL A 187 1.38 15.31 -16.99
CA VAL A 187 0.89 15.53 -18.36
C VAL A 187 -0.50 16.16 -18.35
N ILE A 188 -1.42 15.61 -17.55
CA ILE A 188 -2.80 16.08 -17.44
C ILE A 188 -2.80 17.52 -16.91
N ALA A 189 -2.03 17.80 -15.86
CA ALA A 189 -1.94 19.15 -15.30
C ALA A 189 -1.33 20.15 -16.29
N ALA A 190 -0.24 19.81 -16.98
CA ALA A 190 0.39 20.67 -17.98
C ALA A 190 -0.54 21.00 -19.16
N ARG A 191 -1.46 20.11 -19.49
CA ARG A 191 -2.37 20.27 -20.62
C ARG A 191 -3.72 20.86 -20.25
N SER A 192 -4.01 20.98 -18.95
CA SER A 192 -5.26 21.54 -18.47
C SER A 192 -5.25 23.07 -18.55
N SER A 193 -4.23 23.70 -17.97
CA SER A 193 -3.97 25.13 -18.14
C SER A 193 -2.56 25.48 -17.65
N TYR A 194 -2.07 26.66 -18.03
CA TYR A 194 -0.81 27.20 -17.51
C TYR A 194 -0.78 27.23 -15.97
N LYS A 195 -1.91 27.60 -15.34
CA LYS A 195 -2.06 27.74 -13.90
C LYS A 195 -2.43 26.45 -13.16
N CYS A 196 -2.68 25.35 -13.88
CA CYS A 196 -3.06 24.08 -13.27
C CYS A 196 -1.84 23.46 -12.55
N ASN A 197 -2.03 23.14 -11.27
CA ASN A 197 -1.06 22.49 -10.42
C ASN A 197 -1.40 21.00 -10.23
N PHE A 198 -0.49 20.26 -9.60
CA PHE A 198 -0.74 18.89 -9.21
C PHE A 198 -0.14 18.54 -7.85
N PHE A 199 -0.78 17.57 -7.22
CA PHE A 199 -0.23 16.78 -6.13
C PHE A 199 -0.07 15.34 -6.60
N LEU A 200 1.11 14.76 -6.42
CA LEU A 200 1.41 13.40 -6.85
C LEU A 200 2.03 12.61 -5.72
N LEU A 201 1.43 11.47 -5.38
CA LEU A 201 1.93 10.52 -4.38
C LEU A 201 2.19 9.14 -5.04
N PRO A 202 3.39 8.94 -5.63
CA PRO A 202 3.72 7.70 -6.35
C PRO A 202 3.74 6.47 -5.44
N CYS A 203 3.12 5.37 -5.89
CA CYS A 203 3.16 4.06 -5.21
C CYS A 203 3.88 2.98 -6.02
N CYS A 204 3.46 2.81 -7.28
CA CYS A 204 3.84 1.72 -8.17
C CYS A 204 4.66 2.26 -9.35
N ALA A 205 5.71 1.54 -9.72
CA ALA A 205 6.68 2.03 -10.68
C ALA A 205 6.24 1.68 -12.13
N TYR A 206 5.67 2.67 -12.82
CA TYR A 206 5.22 2.57 -14.22
C TYR A 206 5.83 3.67 -15.09
N ASN A 207 6.07 3.33 -16.35
CA ASN A 207 6.44 4.25 -17.42
C ASN A 207 5.18 4.89 -18.03
N LEU A 208 5.34 5.94 -18.85
CA LEU A 208 4.23 6.62 -19.53
C LEU A 208 3.40 5.70 -20.45
N ASP A 209 4.05 4.73 -21.08
CA ASP A 209 3.42 3.72 -21.93
C ASP A 209 2.62 2.66 -21.15
N GLY A 210 2.64 2.71 -19.81
CA GLY A 210 1.97 1.75 -18.92
C GLY A 210 2.80 0.50 -18.63
N THR A 211 4.02 0.38 -19.16
CA THR A 211 4.93 -0.72 -18.81
C THR A 211 5.54 -0.52 -17.42
N LYS A 212 6.05 -1.61 -16.83
CA LYS A 212 6.72 -1.54 -15.52
C LYS A 212 8.09 -0.89 -15.65
N TYR A 213 8.33 0.14 -14.84
CA TYR A 213 9.64 0.80 -14.75
C TYR A 213 10.72 -0.20 -14.32
N GLN A 214 11.80 -0.26 -15.09
CA GLN A 214 12.95 -1.12 -14.81
C GLN A 214 14.02 -0.31 -14.07
N ARG A 215 14.48 -0.86 -12.94
CA ARG A 215 15.52 -0.24 -12.12
C ARG A 215 16.85 -0.30 -12.87
N HIS A 216 17.61 0.80 -12.91
CA HIS A 216 18.92 0.84 -13.56
C HIS A 216 20.06 0.90 -12.54
N ASN A 217 19.83 1.54 -11.40
CA ASN A 217 20.82 1.67 -10.34
C ASN A 217 20.54 0.72 -9.17
N SER A 218 21.36 -0.33 -9.03
CA SER A 218 21.23 -1.30 -7.94
C SER A 218 21.55 -0.74 -6.55
N ALA A 219 22.29 0.36 -6.46
CA ALA A 219 22.63 1.02 -5.20
C ALA A 219 21.44 1.80 -4.59
N LYS A 220 20.44 2.15 -5.41
CA LYS A 220 19.21 2.81 -4.97
C LYS A 220 18.07 1.81 -4.77
N SER A 221 17.17 2.15 -3.86
CA SER A 221 15.89 1.46 -3.80
C SER A 221 15.11 1.75 -5.09
N GLN A 222 14.31 0.78 -5.58
CA GLN A 222 13.46 1.00 -6.76
C GLN A 222 12.54 2.22 -6.56
N TYR A 223 12.09 2.47 -5.33
CA TYR A 223 11.24 3.62 -5.04
C TYR A 223 11.98 4.94 -5.18
N SER A 224 13.19 5.03 -4.64
CA SER A 224 14.00 6.25 -4.70
C SER A 224 14.36 6.61 -6.14
N GLU A 225 14.83 5.64 -6.93
CA GLU A 225 15.13 5.86 -8.35
C GLU A 225 13.86 6.23 -9.15
N TYR A 226 12.72 5.61 -8.82
CA TYR A 226 11.46 5.95 -9.47
C TYR A 226 10.99 7.37 -9.15
N LEU A 227 11.17 7.85 -7.92
CA LEU A 227 10.87 9.24 -7.57
C LEU A 227 11.73 10.23 -8.35
N GLU A 228 13.02 9.93 -8.56
CA GLU A 228 13.92 10.73 -9.39
C GLU A 228 13.47 10.73 -10.86
N TYR A 229 13.05 9.57 -11.39
CA TYR A 229 12.47 9.47 -12.73
C TYR A 229 11.22 10.36 -12.88
N ILE A 230 10.28 10.28 -11.93
CA ILE A 230 9.07 11.11 -11.95
C ILE A 230 9.41 12.59 -11.81
N GLN A 231 10.37 12.96 -10.95
CA GLN A 231 10.80 14.34 -10.81
C GLN A 231 11.41 14.89 -12.11
N LYS A 232 12.25 14.10 -12.79
CA LYS A 232 12.81 14.46 -14.11
C LYS A 232 11.69 14.65 -15.14
N LEU A 233 10.71 13.76 -15.14
CA LEU A 233 9.56 13.85 -16.04
C LEU A 233 8.75 15.13 -15.82
N CYS A 234 8.54 15.53 -14.56
CA CYS A 234 7.89 16.80 -14.24
C CYS A 234 8.67 18.01 -14.77
N GLN A 235 10.00 17.99 -14.69
CA GLN A 235 10.86 19.05 -15.23
C GLN A 235 10.80 19.10 -16.76
N GLU A 236 10.80 17.95 -17.45
CA GLU A 236 10.62 17.87 -18.90
C GLU A 236 9.26 18.44 -19.34
N PHE A 237 8.25 18.34 -18.49
CA PHE A 237 6.92 18.94 -18.69
C PHE A 237 6.82 20.39 -18.17
N GLY A 238 7.96 20.99 -17.85
CA GLY A 238 8.11 22.41 -17.50
C GLY A 238 7.53 22.77 -16.14
N PHE A 239 7.50 21.83 -15.19
CA PHE A 239 7.13 22.12 -13.81
C PHE A 239 8.35 22.25 -12.89
N GLU A 240 8.31 23.27 -12.05
CA GLU A 240 9.06 23.26 -10.81
C GLU A 240 8.30 22.44 -9.76
N THR A 241 8.97 21.42 -9.19
CA THR A 241 8.37 20.52 -8.20
C THR A 241 9.10 20.56 -6.88
N LYS A 242 8.35 20.68 -5.79
CA LYS A 242 8.82 20.41 -4.43
C LYS A 242 8.50 18.98 -4.02
N ILE A 243 9.33 18.44 -3.13
CA ILE A 243 9.16 17.11 -2.57
C ILE A 243 8.90 17.24 -1.07
N ASP A 244 7.94 16.47 -0.57
CA ASP A 244 7.68 16.36 0.87
C ASP A 244 7.40 14.92 1.27
N ARG A 245 7.51 14.63 2.56
CA ARG A 245 7.23 13.33 3.15
C ARG A 245 6.04 13.41 4.09
N LEU A 246 4.97 12.73 3.71
CA LEU A 246 3.71 12.72 4.45
C LEU A 246 3.76 11.83 5.70
N LYS A 247 2.91 12.15 6.68
CA LYS A 247 2.67 11.36 7.90
C LYS A 247 1.50 10.39 7.70
N ILE A 248 1.67 9.42 6.80
CA ILE A 248 0.69 8.37 6.50
C ILE A 248 1.20 6.97 6.89
N PRO A 249 0.31 5.97 7.07
CA PRO A 249 0.69 4.58 7.35
C PRO A 249 1.50 3.92 6.22
N SER A 250 1.32 4.35 4.96
CA SER A 250 2.04 3.84 3.81
C SER A 250 3.57 4.00 3.90
N THR A 251 4.29 3.04 3.29
CA THR A 251 5.73 3.15 3.06
C THR A 251 6.06 4.04 1.85
N LYS A 252 5.08 4.24 0.97
CA LYS A 252 5.12 5.12 -0.20
C LYS A 252 4.50 6.45 0.21
N ARG A 253 5.30 7.32 0.81
CA ARG A 253 4.82 8.53 1.51
C ARG A 253 5.55 9.80 1.07
N ILE A 254 6.31 9.72 -0.02
CA ILE A 254 6.98 10.88 -0.59
C ILE A 254 6.12 11.38 -1.74
N CYS A 255 5.67 12.62 -1.65
CA CYS A 255 4.86 13.28 -2.66
C CYS A 255 5.68 14.34 -3.40
N LEU A 256 5.28 14.61 -4.65
CA LEU A 256 5.73 15.73 -5.46
C LEU A 256 4.58 16.72 -5.61
N ILE A 257 4.86 18.00 -5.40
CA ILE A 257 3.91 19.10 -5.47
C ILE A 257 4.43 20.07 -6.53
N SER A 258 3.62 20.43 -7.53
CA SER A 258 3.99 21.51 -8.44
C SER A 258 3.82 22.86 -7.77
N GLN A 259 4.72 23.79 -8.05
CA GLN A 259 4.56 25.18 -7.64
C GLN A 259 4.28 26.10 -8.83
N ASN A 260 5.23 26.17 -9.75
CA ASN A 260 5.22 27.10 -10.87
C ASN A 260 5.64 26.39 -12.16
N ARG A 261 5.42 27.07 -13.28
CA ARG A 261 6.02 26.70 -14.56
C ARG A 261 7.47 27.17 -14.61
N MET A 262 8.31 26.40 -15.26
CA MET A 262 9.69 26.77 -15.58
C MET A 262 9.80 27.70 -16.80
N TYR A 263 8.66 28.13 -17.33
CA TYR A 263 8.51 28.95 -18.52
C TYR A 263 7.36 29.96 -18.30
N VAL A 264 7.36 31.03 -19.08
CA VAL A 264 6.35 32.10 -18.97
C VAL A 264 5.05 31.75 -19.72
N GLU A 265 3.93 32.39 -19.37
CA GLU A 265 2.60 32.04 -19.90
C GLU A 265 2.51 32.12 -21.43
N GLU A 266 3.27 33.02 -22.06
CA GLU A 266 3.35 33.17 -23.52
C GLU A 266 3.95 31.94 -24.21
N GLU A 267 4.79 31.17 -23.51
CA GLU A 267 5.39 29.93 -24.02
C GLU A 267 4.51 28.70 -23.80
N TYR A 268 3.32 28.85 -23.17
CA TYR A 268 2.44 27.74 -22.85
C TYR A 268 2.09 26.89 -24.08
N GLN A 269 1.76 27.51 -25.21
CA GLN A 269 1.41 26.76 -26.42
C GLN A 269 2.60 25.98 -27.00
N LYS A 270 3.82 26.51 -26.87
CA LYS A 270 5.05 25.83 -27.29
C LYS A 270 5.30 24.59 -26.41
N TYR A 271 5.22 24.73 -25.09
CA TYR A 271 5.37 23.59 -24.18
C TYR A 271 4.24 22.58 -24.32
N PHE A 272 3.01 23.02 -24.58
CA PHE A 272 1.88 22.14 -24.88
C PHE A 272 2.18 21.20 -26.05
N ASN A 273 2.81 21.72 -27.12
CA ASN A 273 3.20 20.94 -28.28
C ASN A 273 4.38 20.00 -27.98
N ILE A 274 5.42 20.48 -27.29
CA ILE A 274 6.58 19.66 -26.88
C ILE A 274 6.12 18.46 -26.04
N ILE A 275 5.23 18.68 -25.07
CA ILE A 275 4.68 17.61 -24.23
C ILE A 275 3.91 16.60 -25.09
N GLN A 276 3.13 17.07 -26.06
CA GLN A 276 2.41 16.18 -26.97
C GLN A 276 3.36 15.32 -27.81
N GLU A 277 4.47 15.89 -28.28
CA GLU A 277 5.51 15.16 -29.03
C GLU A 277 6.16 14.08 -28.15
N ILE A 278 6.63 14.44 -26.95
CA ILE A 278 7.24 13.49 -26.00
C ILE A 278 6.27 12.34 -25.67
N VAL A 279 5.01 12.67 -25.41
CA VAL A 279 3.95 11.68 -25.11
C VAL A 279 3.72 10.76 -26.31
N ASN A 280 3.64 11.30 -27.51
CA ASN A 280 3.44 10.52 -28.74
C ASN A 280 4.62 9.57 -29.01
N GLU A 281 5.86 10.04 -28.81
CA GLU A 281 7.08 9.25 -28.97
C GLU A 281 7.12 8.09 -27.95
N GLN A 282 6.87 8.37 -26.68
CA GLN A 282 6.97 7.35 -25.62
C GLN A 282 5.87 6.28 -25.70
N ILE A 283 4.67 6.63 -26.17
CA ILE A 283 3.55 5.68 -26.30
C ILE A 283 3.56 4.98 -27.66
N GLY A 284 4.37 5.46 -28.61
CA GLY A 284 4.43 4.92 -29.97
C GLY A 284 3.16 5.19 -30.78
N LEU A 285 2.50 6.34 -30.55
CA LEU A 285 1.30 6.75 -31.28
C LEU A 285 1.69 7.17 -32.71
N SER A 286 1.63 6.23 -33.64
CA SER A 286 1.57 6.51 -35.09
C SER A 286 0.18 6.10 -35.59
N ASN A 287 -0.53 7.03 -36.25
CA ASN A 287 -1.85 6.80 -36.87
C ASN A 287 -3.00 6.35 -35.93
N ASN A 288 -3.23 7.03 -34.79
CA ASN A 288 -4.41 6.85 -33.94
C ASN A 288 -4.70 5.43 -33.39
N GLU A 289 -3.81 4.46 -33.59
CA GLU A 289 -3.90 3.13 -32.98
C GLU A 289 -2.96 3.04 -31.76
N LEU A 290 -3.57 2.98 -30.58
CA LEU A 290 -2.92 2.75 -29.29
C LEU A 290 -2.32 1.34 -29.27
N LYS A 291 -1.02 1.22 -29.53
CA LYS A 291 -0.38 -0.10 -29.57
C LYS A 291 -0.16 -0.73 -28.18
N TYR A 292 0.04 0.05 -27.09
CA TYR A 292 0.50 -0.54 -25.82
C TYR A 292 0.07 0.08 -24.46
N PHE A 293 -0.81 1.10 -24.38
CA PHE A 293 -1.28 1.58 -23.06
C PHE A 293 -2.36 0.67 -22.49
N LYS A 294 -2.00 -0.22 -21.56
CA LYS A 294 -2.94 -1.13 -20.90
C LYS A 294 -3.36 -0.58 -19.54
N THR A 295 -4.57 -0.03 -19.47
CA THR A 295 -5.21 0.30 -18.20
C THR A 295 -5.62 -0.97 -17.44
N ARG A 296 -5.86 -0.85 -16.13
CA ARG A 296 -6.43 -1.94 -15.35
C ARG A 296 -7.79 -2.35 -15.92
N GLU A 297 -8.08 -3.65 -15.90
CA GLU A 297 -9.41 -4.15 -16.21
C GLU A 297 -10.41 -3.56 -15.19
N SER A 298 -11.60 -3.16 -15.67
CA SER A 298 -12.68 -2.64 -14.81
C SER A 298 -13.14 -3.67 -13.75
N VAL A 299 -12.83 -4.95 -13.96
CA VAL A 299 -13.13 -6.04 -13.04
C VAL A 299 -11.85 -6.49 -12.32
N GLU A 300 -11.87 -6.42 -10.98
CA GLU A 300 -10.78 -6.92 -10.15
C GLU A 300 -10.88 -8.45 -10.03
N LYS A 301 -10.06 -9.18 -10.79
CA LYS A 301 -9.92 -10.64 -10.63
C LYS A 301 -9.36 -10.94 -9.23
N VAL A 302 -9.87 -11.97 -8.58
CA VAL A 302 -9.46 -12.33 -7.21
C VAL A 302 -8.06 -12.97 -7.24
N LYS A 303 -7.04 -12.21 -6.81
CA LYS A 303 -5.60 -12.58 -6.89
C LYS A 303 -5.07 -13.33 -5.66
N ASN A 304 -5.77 -14.37 -5.21
CA ASN A 304 -5.44 -15.10 -3.98
C ASN A 304 -5.27 -16.61 -4.23
N CYS A 305 -5.03 -17.05 -5.46
CA CYS A 305 -5.06 -18.46 -5.88
C CYS A 305 -6.39 -19.19 -5.66
N THR A 306 -7.46 -18.58 -5.14
CA THR A 306 -8.69 -19.33 -4.81
C THR A 306 -9.56 -19.64 -6.02
N GLN A 307 -9.27 -19.02 -7.17
CA GLN A 307 -9.91 -19.31 -8.45
C GLN A 307 -9.10 -20.29 -9.32
N ILE A 308 -7.92 -20.73 -8.85
CA ILE A 308 -7.15 -21.75 -9.55
C ILE A 308 -7.90 -23.08 -9.45
N ASP A 309 -7.89 -23.83 -10.54
CA ASP A 309 -8.46 -25.18 -10.56
C ASP A 309 -7.92 -26.00 -9.38
N LYS A 310 -8.84 -26.64 -8.63
CA LYS A 310 -8.47 -27.40 -7.43
C LYS A 310 -7.54 -28.55 -7.77
N GLY A 311 -7.66 -29.15 -8.95
CA GLY A 311 -6.77 -30.21 -9.41
C GLY A 311 -5.33 -29.74 -9.56
N VAL A 312 -5.11 -28.53 -10.09
CA VAL A 312 -3.78 -27.92 -10.19
C VAL A 312 -3.19 -27.67 -8.79
N THR A 313 -3.97 -27.08 -7.89
CA THR A 313 -3.47 -26.81 -6.53
C THR A 313 -3.20 -28.08 -5.74
N ASP A 314 -4.07 -29.09 -5.85
CA ASP A 314 -3.92 -30.37 -5.16
C ASP A 314 -2.72 -31.15 -5.67
N HIS A 315 -2.46 -31.10 -6.98
CA HIS A 315 -1.27 -31.71 -7.58
C HIS A 315 0.02 -31.05 -7.08
N ILE A 316 0.08 -29.71 -7.03
CA ILE A 316 1.23 -28.98 -6.50
C ILE A 316 1.45 -29.32 -5.02
N ILE A 317 0.39 -29.32 -4.20
CA ILE A 317 0.46 -29.69 -2.78
C ILE A 317 0.99 -31.13 -2.65
N LYS A 318 0.51 -32.06 -3.47
CA LYS A 318 0.97 -33.46 -3.47
C LYS A 318 2.45 -33.57 -3.84
N CYS A 319 2.91 -32.90 -4.90
CA CYS A 319 4.31 -32.92 -5.29
C CYS A 319 5.23 -32.40 -4.18
N ILE A 320 4.86 -31.27 -3.57
CA ILE A 320 5.65 -30.67 -2.47
C ILE A 320 5.65 -31.61 -1.26
N THR A 321 4.49 -32.12 -0.84
CA THR A 321 4.39 -32.97 0.35
C THR A 321 5.13 -34.29 0.18
N SER A 322 5.05 -34.93 -0.99
CA SER A 322 5.85 -36.12 -1.31
C SER A 322 7.35 -35.83 -1.27
N TYR A 323 7.79 -34.69 -1.79
CA TYR A 323 9.20 -34.31 -1.74
C TYR A 323 9.68 -34.00 -0.31
N LEU A 324 8.87 -33.32 0.50
CA LEU A 324 9.18 -33.05 1.91
C LEU A 324 9.33 -34.33 2.73
N LEU A 325 8.54 -35.36 2.44
CA LEU A 325 8.59 -36.65 3.15
C LEU A 325 9.61 -37.64 2.56
N GLN A 326 10.19 -37.33 1.39
CA GLN A 326 11.14 -38.20 0.73
C GLN A 326 12.41 -38.38 1.58
N GLY A 327 12.71 -39.63 1.92
CA GLY A 327 13.90 -40.01 2.69
C GLY A 327 13.76 -39.80 4.21
N CYS A 328 12.57 -39.44 4.69
CA CYS A 328 12.29 -39.40 6.12
C CYS A 328 11.99 -40.81 6.66
N ASN A 329 12.45 -41.09 7.87
CA ASN A 329 12.03 -42.30 8.59
C ASN A 329 10.57 -42.11 9.07
N LEU A 330 9.69 -42.99 8.63
CA LEU A 330 8.25 -42.96 8.95
C LEU A 330 7.83 -44.12 9.87
N GLU A 331 8.79 -44.93 10.35
CA GLU A 331 8.53 -46.11 11.19
C GLU A 331 8.42 -45.76 12.68
N ASP A 332 9.05 -44.66 13.11
CA ASP A 332 9.09 -44.22 14.51
C ASP A 332 8.11 -43.05 14.77
N ASP A 333 8.64 -41.89 15.16
CA ASP A 333 7.88 -40.69 15.46
C ASP A 333 7.23 -40.06 14.22
N TRP A 334 6.18 -39.26 14.45
CA TRP A 334 5.52 -38.52 13.38
C TRP A 334 6.48 -37.50 12.75
N SER A 335 6.70 -37.62 11.45
CA SER A 335 7.67 -36.80 10.73
C SER A 335 7.05 -35.53 10.17
N CYS A 336 7.70 -34.39 10.42
CA CYS A 336 7.37 -33.12 9.76
C CYS A 336 7.96 -33.02 8.34
N GLY A 337 8.64 -34.07 7.86
CA GLY A 337 9.44 -34.02 6.64
C GLY A 337 10.73 -33.22 6.79
N LYS A 338 11.52 -33.16 5.72
CA LYS A 338 12.73 -32.34 5.61
C LYS A 338 12.39 -30.86 5.42
N ILE A 339 13.30 -29.98 5.82
CA ILE A 339 13.19 -28.53 5.58
C ILE A 339 13.80 -28.23 4.22
N VAL A 340 13.07 -27.54 3.35
CA VAL A 340 13.47 -27.28 1.96
C VAL A 340 13.44 -25.78 1.66
N GLN A 341 14.39 -25.29 0.88
CA GLN A 341 14.39 -23.90 0.42
C GLN A 341 13.36 -23.65 -0.69
N MET A 342 12.79 -22.45 -0.74
CA MET A 342 11.74 -22.12 -1.72
C MET A 342 12.19 -22.28 -3.18
N ASN A 343 13.46 -22.01 -3.49
CA ASN A 343 14.02 -22.18 -4.83
C ASN A 343 14.00 -23.64 -5.29
N GLU A 344 14.33 -24.59 -4.41
CA GLU A 344 14.28 -26.02 -4.71
C GLU A 344 12.84 -26.48 -5.04
N LEU A 345 11.83 -25.94 -4.34
CA LEU A 345 10.44 -26.24 -4.65
C LEU A 345 10.00 -25.66 -6.01
N VAL A 346 10.55 -24.53 -6.42
CA VAL A 346 10.30 -23.95 -7.75
C VAL A 346 10.91 -24.82 -8.85
N GLU A 347 12.06 -25.44 -8.61
CA GLU A 347 12.69 -26.37 -9.55
C GLU A 347 11.95 -27.72 -9.64
N LEU A 348 11.32 -28.15 -8.55
CA LEU A 348 10.54 -29.38 -8.49
C LEU A 348 9.21 -29.32 -9.27
N ILE A 349 8.54 -28.16 -9.27
CA ILE A 349 7.19 -28.05 -9.81
C ILE A 349 7.23 -27.80 -11.32
N PRO A 350 6.41 -28.51 -12.12
CA PRO A 350 6.33 -28.30 -13.57
C PRO A 350 6.08 -26.83 -13.95
N SER A 351 6.81 -26.36 -14.98
CA SER A 351 6.81 -24.94 -15.39
C SER A 351 5.44 -24.44 -15.83
N ASP A 352 4.62 -25.28 -16.44
CA ASP A 352 3.24 -25.02 -16.83
C ASP A 352 2.33 -24.75 -15.62
N MET A 353 2.50 -25.50 -14.52
CA MET A 353 1.74 -25.29 -13.29
C MET A 353 2.19 -24.03 -12.56
N LEU A 354 3.49 -23.72 -12.56
CA LEU A 354 4.00 -22.44 -12.05
C LEU A 354 3.51 -21.25 -12.87
N LYS A 355 3.36 -21.42 -14.19
CA LYS A 355 2.74 -20.41 -15.06
C LYS A 355 1.26 -20.24 -14.75
N ALA A 356 0.52 -21.32 -14.50
CA ALA A 356 -0.88 -21.26 -14.08
C ALA A 356 -1.06 -20.57 -12.71
N LEU A 357 -0.14 -20.79 -11.76
CA LEU A 357 -0.09 -20.04 -10.50
C LEU A 357 0.16 -18.53 -10.73
N LYS A 358 1.08 -18.20 -11.64
CA LYS A 358 1.42 -16.80 -11.98
C LYS A 358 0.33 -16.09 -12.78
N SER A 359 -0.40 -16.78 -13.65
CA SER A 359 -1.49 -16.18 -14.44
C SER A 359 -2.63 -15.70 -13.56
N GLU A 360 -2.90 -16.41 -12.45
CA GLU A 360 -3.88 -16.02 -11.42
C GLU A 360 -3.27 -15.16 -10.29
N CYS A 361 -2.14 -14.51 -10.57
CA CYS A 361 -1.45 -13.55 -9.67
C CYS A 361 -1.08 -14.10 -8.28
N GLY A 362 -0.96 -15.42 -8.14
CA GLY A 362 -0.76 -16.09 -6.87
C GLY A 362 0.46 -17.00 -6.93
N GLY A 363 1.65 -16.46 -6.64
CA GLY A 363 2.89 -17.23 -6.66
C GLY A 363 2.89 -18.41 -5.66
N LEU A 364 3.85 -19.33 -5.82
CA LEU A 364 4.00 -20.52 -4.98
C LEU A 364 3.99 -20.20 -3.47
N GLN A 365 4.68 -19.14 -3.06
CA GLN A 365 4.70 -18.71 -1.67
C GLN A 365 3.30 -18.33 -1.15
N THR A 366 2.46 -17.72 -1.99
CA THR A 366 1.07 -17.39 -1.65
C THR A 366 0.23 -18.65 -1.48
N LEU A 367 0.36 -19.62 -2.39
CA LEU A 367 -0.32 -20.92 -2.27
C LEU A 367 0.02 -21.61 -0.94
N LEU A 368 1.30 -21.67 -0.58
CA LEU A 368 1.76 -22.30 0.66
C LEU A 368 1.25 -21.55 1.90
N ARG A 369 1.22 -20.21 1.87
CA ARG A 369 0.66 -19.39 2.95
C ARG A 369 -0.85 -19.52 3.10
N ASN A 370 -1.58 -19.67 1.99
CA ASN A 370 -3.01 -19.95 2.04
C ASN A 370 -3.28 -21.33 2.64
N ASN A 371 -2.38 -22.28 2.39
CA ASN A 371 -2.37 -23.62 2.97
C ASN A 371 -1.53 -23.71 4.27
N HIS A 372 -1.53 -22.67 5.11
CA HIS A 372 -0.80 -22.62 6.38
C HIS A 372 -1.19 -23.69 7.42
N HIS A 373 -2.28 -24.42 7.18
CA HIS A 373 -2.67 -25.55 8.01
C HIS A 373 -1.86 -26.80 7.67
N ILE A 374 -1.27 -26.87 6.47
CA ILE A 374 -0.41 -27.96 5.99
C ILE A 374 1.06 -27.57 6.09
N PHE A 375 1.41 -26.34 5.67
CA PHE A 375 2.80 -25.90 5.55
C PHE A 375 3.19 -24.88 6.60
N ASP A 376 4.43 -24.98 7.07
CA ASP A 376 5.12 -23.91 7.78
C ASP A 376 6.12 -23.22 6.83
N VAL A 377 5.97 -21.91 6.66
CA VAL A 377 6.80 -21.11 5.75
C VAL A 377 7.51 -20.03 6.56
N GLN A 378 8.80 -20.24 6.83
CA GLN A 378 9.61 -19.32 7.63
C GLN A 378 10.95 -19.04 6.96
N LYS A 379 11.34 -17.76 6.90
CA LYS A 379 12.65 -17.30 6.40
C LYS A 379 13.08 -17.87 5.03
N GLY A 380 12.11 -18.14 4.15
CA GLY A 380 12.38 -18.69 2.80
C GLY A 380 12.41 -20.22 2.74
N CYS A 381 12.29 -20.91 3.88
CA CYS A 381 12.19 -22.36 3.96
C CYS A 381 10.73 -22.82 4.14
N VAL A 382 10.48 -24.07 3.76
CA VAL A 382 9.18 -24.74 3.83
C VAL A 382 9.34 -26.13 4.46
N GLN A 383 8.43 -26.49 5.36
CA GLN A 383 8.30 -27.81 5.96
C GLN A 383 6.81 -28.12 6.20
N LEU A 384 6.44 -29.38 6.46
CA LEU A 384 5.10 -29.68 6.97
C LEU A 384 4.95 -29.12 8.38
N ARG A 385 3.77 -28.58 8.64
CA ARG A 385 3.41 -28.04 9.94
C ARG A 385 2.86 -29.14 10.84
N PHE A 386 3.23 -29.12 12.12
CA PHE A 386 2.55 -29.95 13.11
C PHE A 386 1.09 -29.51 13.29
N PRO A 387 0.10 -30.42 13.23
CA PRO A 387 -1.32 -30.06 13.35
C PRO A 387 -1.62 -29.39 14.69
N ARG A 388 -2.53 -28.42 14.69
CA ARG A 388 -2.86 -27.66 15.89
C ARG A 388 -4.02 -28.28 16.65
N THR A 389 -3.95 -28.18 17.98
CA THR A 389 -5.07 -28.56 18.84
C THR A 389 -6.15 -27.48 18.87
N MET A 390 -7.36 -27.86 19.30
CA MET A 390 -8.48 -26.94 19.49
C MET A 390 -8.12 -25.81 20.46
N ASP A 391 -7.38 -26.12 21.52
CA ASP A 391 -7.01 -25.15 22.55
C ASP A 391 -5.97 -24.14 22.07
N GLU A 392 -5.00 -24.55 21.26
CA GLU A 392 -4.01 -23.66 20.65
C GLU A 392 -4.66 -22.63 19.72
N VAL A 393 -5.63 -23.08 18.93
CA VAL A 393 -6.39 -22.20 18.03
C VAL A 393 -7.25 -21.23 18.86
N LYS A 394 -7.96 -21.72 19.89
CA LYS A 394 -8.75 -20.87 20.80
C LYS A 394 -7.91 -19.83 21.54
N LYS A 395 -6.72 -20.19 22.05
CA LYS A 395 -5.80 -19.25 22.72
C LYS A 395 -5.39 -18.10 21.80
N LYS A 396 -5.13 -18.40 20.52
CA LYS A 396 -4.74 -17.42 19.50
C LYS A 396 -5.91 -16.51 19.07
N ILE A 397 -7.14 -17.00 19.12
CA ILE A 397 -8.35 -16.22 18.83
C ILE A 397 -8.71 -15.32 20.02
N LYS A 398 -8.61 -15.81 21.27
CA LYS A 398 -8.89 -15.01 22.47
C LYS A 398 -7.98 -13.79 22.62
N SER A 399 -6.74 -13.82 22.11
CA SER A 399 -5.89 -12.63 22.03
C SER A 399 -6.37 -11.58 21.02
N ASN A 400 -7.24 -11.96 20.08
CA ASN A 400 -7.78 -11.14 18.99
C ASN A 400 -9.33 -11.04 19.06
N ARG A 401 -9.89 -10.63 20.21
CA ARG A 401 -11.34 -10.34 20.46
C ARG A 401 -12.35 -11.49 20.25
N ASN A 402 -13.43 -11.44 21.05
CA ASN A 402 -14.51 -12.42 21.15
C ASN A 402 -15.14 -12.78 19.80
N SER A 403 -14.90 -14.00 19.34
CA SER A 403 -15.67 -14.66 18.29
C SER A 403 -15.89 -16.12 18.69
N ASP A 404 -17.16 -16.56 18.68
CA ASP A 404 -17.51 -17.98 18.76
C ASP A 404 -17.16 -18.63 17.42
N VAL A 405 -15.92 -19.10 17.31
CA VAL A 405 -15.44 -19.76 16.09
C VAL A 405 -15.92 -21.20 16.09
N LYS A 406 -16.71 -21.56 15.09
CA LYS A 406 -17.03 -22.97 14.78
C LYS A 406 -15.75 -23.68 14.37
N MET A 407 -15.43 -24.77 15.05
CA MET A 407 -14.23 -25.57 14.84
C MET A 407 -14.59 -26.94 14.26
N GLN A 408 -13.62 -27.64 13.65
CA GLN A 408 -13.83 -28.96 13.03
C GLN A 408 -14.83 -28.97 11.85
N GLU A 409 -14.96 -27.88 11.09
CA GLU A 409 -15.79 -27.86 9.87
C GLU A 409 -15.09 -28.46 8.64
N LYS A 410 -13.75 -28.39 8.61
CA LYS A 410 -12.93 -28.89 7.48
C LYS A 410 -12.24 -30.19 7.85
N LYS A 411 -12.13 -31.09 6.87
CA LYS A 411 -11.38 -32.34 7.02
C LYS A 411 -9.90 -32.08 7.27
N CYS A 412 -9.28 -32.90 8.11
CA CYS A 412 -7.88 -32.84 8.47
C CYS A 412 -7.05 -33.35 7.30
N TRP A 413 -6.23 -32.47 6.73
CA TRP A 413 -5.38 -32.85 5.61
C TRP A 413 -4.41 -33.97 5.97
N PHE A 414 -3.82 -33.93 7.18
CA PHE A 414 -2.86 -34.94 7.62
C PHE A 414 -3.49 -36.30 7.86
N PHE A 415 -4.72 -36.34 8.39
CA PHE A 415 -5.44 -37.60 8.57
C PHE A 415 -5.68 -38.30 7.23
N ILE A 416 -5.96 -37.52 6.18
CA ILE A 416 -6.30 -38.06 4.85
C ILE A 416 -5.05 -38.37 4.02
N ASN A 417 -4.01 -37.52 4.09
CA ASN A 417 -2.94 -37.50 3.08
C ASN A 417 -1.55 -37.80 3.65
N HIS A 418 -1.33 -37.69 4.96
CA HIS A 418 -0.03 -37.99 5.54
C HIS A 418 0.13 -39.51 5.70
N PRO A 419 1.27 -40.12 5.32
CA PRO A 419 1.46 -41.57 5.41
C PRO A 419 1.28 -42.13 6.83
N GLN A 420 1.69 -41.37 7.85
CA GLN A 420 1.52 -41.72 9.27
C GLN A 420 0.18 -41.22 9.87
N GLY A 421 -0.71 -40.65 9.05
CA GLY A 421 -1.94 -40.01 9.51
C GLY A 421 -1.70 -38.72 10.32
N CYS A 422 -2.75 -38.28 11.02
CA CYS A 422 -2.67 -37.15 11.95
C CYS A 422 -2.08 -37.62 13.30
N PRO A 423 -1.09 -36.93 13.89
CA PRO A 423 -0.52 -37.29 15.19
C PRO A 423 -1.40 -36.89 16.38
N LEU A 424 -2.48 -36.14 16.14
CA LEU A 424 -3.43 -35.74 17.17
C LEU A 424 -4.57 -36.76 17.27
N ASP A 425 -5.22 -36.83 18.44
CA ASP A 425 -6.48 -37.55 18.57
C ASP A 425 -7.65 -36.75 17.95
N ARG A 426 -8.69 -37.46 17.48
CA ARG A 426 -9.92 -36.86 16.91
C ARG A 426 -10.61 -35.85 17.84
N SER A 427 -10.49 -36.04 19.16
CA SER A 427 -11.11 -35.18 20.16
C SER A 427 -10.37 -33.86 20.39
N VAL A 428 -9.08 -33.80 20.02
CA VAL A 428 -8.23 -32.62 20.27
C VAL A 428 -7.81 -31.89 19.00
N CYS A 429 -7.87 -32.54 17.83
CA CYS A 429 -7.50 -31.92 16.57
C CYS A 429 -8.44 -30.77 16.19
N SER A 430 -7.86 -29.67 15.71
CA SER A 430 -8.61 -28.50 15.22
C SER A 430 -9.40 -28.75 13.92
N PHE A 431 -9.15 -29.87 13.25
CA PHE A 431 -9.80 -30.30 12.02
C PHE A 431 -10.54 -31.63 12.22
N LEU A 432 -11.52 -31.91 11.37
CA LEU A 432 -12.30 -33.16 11.39
C LEU A 432 -11.47 -34.32 10.82
N HIS A 433 -11.26 -35.39 11.58
CA HIS A 433 -10.63 -36.61 11.07
C HIS A 433 -11.62 -37.36 10.18
#